data_AF-A0A2T1CNU1-F1
#
_entry.id   AF-A0A2T1CNU1-F1
#
_cell.length_a   1.000
_cell.length_b   1.000
_cell.length_c   1.000
_cell.angle_alpha   90.00
_cell.angle_beta   90.00
_cell.angle_gamma   90.00
#
_symmetry.space_group_name_H-M   'P 1'
#
loop_
_entity.id
_entity.type
_entity.pdbx_description
1 polymer ?
#
loop_
_entity_poly.entity_id
_entity_poly.type
_entity_poly.pdbx_seq_one_letter_code
_entity_poly.pdbx_strand_id
1 'polypeptide(L)' 'MNREWCQKAIQEPAKKEVQPDGRIRHWIYIAELNKYFRVVTLEDGETIHNAFLDRNFKNQ' A
#
# COMPACT_ATOMS: atom_id res chain seq x y z
N MET A 1 -6.81 -8.19 9.35
CA MET A 1 -6.35 -7.46 8.15
C MET A 1 -7.59 -6.94 7.45
N ASN A 2 -7.80 -5.63 7.35
CA ASN A 2 -8.99 -5.10 6.68
C ASN A 2 -8.89 -5.37 5.17
N ARG A 3 -9.72 -6.29 4.69
CA ARG A 3 -9.68 -6.81 3.31
C ARG A 3 -9.92 -5.70 2.28
N GLU A 4 -10.75 -4.72 2.64
CA GLU A 4 -11.08 -3.56 1.81
C GLU A 4 -9.87 -2.68 1.50
N TRP A 5 -8.94 -2.52 2.42
CA TRP A 5 -7.73 -1.72 2.18
C TRP A 5 -6.74 -2.44 1.27
N CYS A 6 -6.59 -3.76 1.40
CA CYS A 6 -5.81 -4.52 0.42
C CYS A 6 -6.41 -4.42 -0.98
N GLN A 7 -7.74 -4.51 -1.08
CA GLN A 7 -8.43 -4.42 -2.38
C GLN A 7 -8.32 -3.00 -2.97
N LYS A 8 -8.46 -1.94 -2.17
CA LYS A 8 -8.21 -0.57 -2.61
C LYS A 8 -6.75 -0.35 -3.03
N ALA A 9 -5.78 -0.96 -2.34
CA ALA A 9 -4.37 -0.83 -2.69
C ALA A 9 -4.03 -1.41 -4.07
N ILE A 10 -4.74 -2.45 -4.49
CA ILE A 10 -4.58 -3.07 -5.80
C ILE A 10 -5.40 -2.35 -6.87
N GLN A 11 -6.67 -2.02 -6.57
CA GLN A 11 -7.57 -1.39 -7.55
C GLN A 11 -7.23 0.08 -7.82
N GLU A 12 -6.99 0.87 -6.78
CA GLU A 12 -6.73 2.31 -6.87
C GLU A 12 -5.64 2.74 -5.89
N PRO A 13 -4.37 2.38 -6.16
CA PRO A 13 -3.24 2.92 -5.42
C PRO A 13 -3.15 4.44 -5.63
N ALA A 14 -3.11 5.21 -4.55
CA ALA A 14 -2.81 6.64 -4.60
C ALA A 14 -1.40 6.92 -5.16
N LYS A 15 -0.47 6.00 -4.94
CA LYS A 15 0.86 6.03 -5.54
C LYS A 15 1.36 4.62 -5.81
N LYS A 16 2.04 4.42 -6.94
CA LYS A 16 2.72 3.16 -7.30
C LYS A 16 4.19 3.45 -7.61
N GLU A 17 5.10 2.66 -7.06
CA GLU A 17 6.53 2.75 -7.30
C GLU A 17 7.09 1.34 -7.51
N VAL A 18 7.70 1.12 -8.67
CA VAL A 18 8.33 -0.17 -8.99
C VAL A 18 9.80 -0.08 -8.60
N GLN A 19 10.25 -1.01 -7.76
CA GLN A 19 11.65 -1.11 -7.37
C GLN A 19 12.45 -1.90 -8.42
N PRO A 20 13.77 -1.67 -8.51
CA PRO A 20 14.64 -2.41 -9.43
C PRO A 20 14.74 -3.91 -9.09
N ASP A 21 14.39 -4.32 -7.87
CA ASP A 21 14.29 -5.73 -7.42
C ASP A 21 13.01 -6.43 -7.92
N GLY A 22 12.20 -5.78 -8.76
CA GLY A 22 10.92 -6.30 -9.26
C GLY A 22 9.72 -6.10 -8.32
N ARG A 23 9.94 -5.66 -7.08
CA ARG A 23 8.85 -5.42 -6.12
C ARG A 23 8.12 -4.11 -6.38
N ILE A 24 6.80 -4.12 -6.23
CA ILE A 24 5.97 -2.93 -6.45
C ILE A 24 5.44 -2.41 -5.12
N ARG A 25 5.66 -1.14 -4.83
CA ARG A 25 5.11 -0.45 -3.66
C ARG A 25 3.86 0.33 -4.09
N HIS A 26 2.75 0.02 -3.45
CA HIS A 26 1.47 0.68 -3.57
C HIS A 26 1.20 1.44 -2.28
N TRP A 27 0.94 2.74 -2.37
CA TRP A 27 0.43 3.53 -1.26
C TRP A 27 -1.03 3.85 -1.54
N ILE A 28 -1.88 3.72 -0.54
CA ILE A 28 -3.23 4.26 -0.55
C ILE A 28 -3.43 5.20 0.60
N TYR A 29 -4.22 6.23 0.36
CA TYR A 29 -4.66 7.13 1.42
C TYR A 29 -6.01 6.64 1.95
N ILE A 30 -6.04 6.28 3.22
CA ILE A 30 -7.27 5.93 3.93
C ILE A 30 -7.81 7.22 4.55
N ALA A 31 -8.77 7.84 3.87
CA ALA A 31 -9.40 9.07 4.32
C ALA A 31 -10.03 8.93 5.73
N GLU A 32 -10.63 7.76 6.02
CA GLU A 32 -11.23 7.47 7.33
C GLU A 32 -10.23 7.55 8.50
N LEU A 33 -8.96 7.23 8.23
CA LEU A 33 -7.90 7.26 9.24
C LEU A 33 -6.96 8.44 9.06
N ASN A 34 -7.17 9.24 8.01
CA ASN A 34 -6.26 10.28 7.55
C ASN A 34 -4.81 9.77 7.42
N LYS A 35 -4.63 8.52 6.98
CA LYS A 35 -3.34 7.81 7.01
C LYS A 35 -3.03 7.11 5.71
N TYR A 36 -1.74 6.93 5.43
CA TYR A 36 -1.28 6.15 4.30
C TYR A 36 -1.11 4.67 4.68
N PHE A 37 -1.63 3.78 3.86
CA PHE A 37 -1.41 2.33 3.93
C PHE A 37 -0.45 1.95 2.82
N ARG A 38 0.63 1.26 3.18
CA ARG A 38 1.66 0.85 2.24
C ARG A 38 1.59 -0.66 2.02
N VAL A 39 1.46 -1.05 0.77
CA VAL A 39 1.38 -2.43 0.32
C VAL A 39 2.50 -2.68 -0.68
N VAL A 40 3.39 -3.59 -0.35
CA VAL A 40 4.44 -4.09 -1.24
C VAL A 40 3.95 -5.40 -1.83
N THR A 41 3.83 -5.44 -3.15
CA THR A 41 3.56 -6.66 -3.91
C THR A 41 4.84 -7.14 -4.59
N LEU A 42 4.81 -8.40 -5.03
CA LEU A 42 5.82 -8.95 -5.93
C LEU A 42 5.71 -8.34 -7.33
N GLU A 43 6.57 -8.79 -8.25
CA GLU A 43 6.60 -8.43 -9.68
C GLU A 43 5.23 -8.55 -10.36
N ASP A 44 4.47 -9.57 -9.97
CA ASP A 44 3.14 -9.87 -10.49
C ASP A 44 2.10 -8.78 -10.16
N GLY A 45 2.35 -7.91 -9.17
CA GLY A 45 1.42 -6.84 -8.80
C GLY A 45 0.18 -7.30 -8.04
N GLU A 46 -0.11 -8.60 -7.99
CA GLU A 46 -1.26 -9.17 -7.27
C GLU A 46 -0.84 -9.78 -5.92
N THR A 47 0.32 -10.44 -5.89
CA THR A 47 0.80 -11.11 -4.68
C THR A 47 1.36 -10.10 -3.68
N ILE A 48 0.64 -9.88 -2.59
CA ILE A 48 1.08 -9.03 -1.47
C ILE A 48 2.23 -9.72 -0.74
N HIS A 49 3.42 -9.15 -0.84
CA HIS A 49 4.58 -9.59 -0.07
C HIS A 49 4.57 -9.00 1.34
N ASN A 50 4.21 -7.72 1.48
CA ASN A 50 4.17 -7.04 2.77
C ASN A 50 3.16 -5.88 2.76
N ALA A 51 2.22 -5.84 3.70
CA ALA A 51 1.22 -4.77 3.80
C ALA A 51 1.11 -4.25 5.22
N PHE A 52 1.30 -2.95 5.42
CA PHE A 52 1.23 -2.32 6.72
C PHE A 52 0.65 -0.91 6.67
N LEU A 53 -0.13 -0.55 7.70
CA LEU A 53 -0.49 0.84 7.92
C LEU A 53 0.77 1.58 8.31
N ASP A 54 1.02 2.70 7.64
CA ASP A 54 1.94 3.70 8.11
C ASP A 54 1.31 4.33 9.36
N ARG A 55 1.44 3.59 10.48
CA ARG A 55 0.84 3.96 11.78
C ARG A 55 1.55 5.13 12.42
N ASN A 56 2.72 5.52 11.88
CA ASN A 56 3.64 6.47 12.47
C ASN A 56 4.00 7.64 11.53
N PHE A 57 3.14 7.99 10.57
CA PHE A 57 3.12 9.36 10.09
C PHE A 57 2.40 10.21 11.15
N LYS A 58 3.06 10.42 12.29
CA LYS A 58 2.71 11.49 13.21
C LYS A 58 3.11 12.77 12.50
N ASN A 59 2.16 13.67 12.30
CA ASN A 59 2.44 15.08 11.98
C ASN A 59 3.64 15.53 12.81
N GLN A 60 4.70 15.94 12.12
CA GLN A 60 5.73 16.78 12.70
C GLN A 60 5.30 18.23 12.55
#